data_AF-A0A0F9D930-F1
#
_entry.id   AF-A0A0F9D930-F1
#
_cell.length_a   1.000
_cell.length_b   1.000
_cell.length_c   1.000
_cell.angle_alpha   90.00
_cell.angle_beta   90.00
_cell.angle_gamma   90.00
#
_symmetry.space_group_name_H-M   'P 1'
#
loop_
_entity.id
_entity.type
_entity.pdbx_description
1 polymer ?
#
loop_
_entity_poly.entity_id
_entity_poly.type
_entity_poly.pdbx_seq_one_letter_code
_entity_poly.pdbx_strand_id
1 'polypeptide(L)'
;GCPAAPSGGTFGEREMITESKQVSLAVDGLQQRLADKVAEVARQPEHSWADGFCSFMAEPDGRHVLRVGATHCPPDMDIWQGLRSPAQVGMYPIGLEDIWMHYAAANVRSTRADGSPNPLAMPEPFADAMERFKRAVIISGMLAMNPTVYETYAGKIERGDADPPDDYCRARGEVSKLINKAVGRLALSLMAPNRAVVPMTGDNAGKVIDGTRSAYTKGKYHGPCNNAYPQNSIAVMTGLLRFGVSRLPFRDELGPDGQVRRLMGQYASVVIFDDHSPAGDNGDGVTLLEPDRLGRMRRVNDYADAAEDVVADRYCTYNLRGADGDGACRKCIKVCPSGALAHSSPDVDGAYSQKQLSQKHRFSGGTLDFDAGNCGRERGQKAQLYAEYVCARCEAICAARGIRKSPEEIARINAPA
;
A
#
# COMPACT_ATOMS: atom_id res chain seq x y z
N GLY A 1 7.89 -7.88 73.63
CA GLY A 1 8.55 -9.02 72.97
C GLY A 1 8.00 -9.11 71.56
N CYS A 2 8.84 -8.82 70.56
CA CYS A 2 8.51 -9.00 69.15
C CYS A 2 8.57 -10.50 68.78
N PRO A 3 7.64 -11.02 67.96
CA PRO A 3 7.88 -12.24 67.22
C PRO A 3 8.58 -11.93 65.89
N ALA A 4 9.55 -12.78 65.56
CA ALA A 4 10.46 -12.67 64.44
C ALA A 4 9.81 -12.89 63.06
N ALA A 5 10.39 -12.27 62.04
CA ALA A 5 10.09 -12.50 60.64
C ALA A 5 10.60 -13.89 60.19
N PRO A 6 9.88 -14.61 59.30
CA PRO A 6 10.42 -15.79 58.66
C PRO A 6 11.36 -15.39 57.51
N SER A 7 12.56 -15.96 57.60
CA SER A 7 13.67 -15.92 56.66
C SER A 7 13.40 -16.73 55.39
N GLY A 8 13.92 -16.23 54.26
CA GLY A 8 14.61 -17.05 53.25
C GLY A 8 13.74 -17.98 52.40
N GLY A 9 13.07 -17.41 51.39
CA GLY A 9 12.70 -18.16 50.19
C GLY A 9 13.76 -17.93 49.11
N THR A 10 14.52 -18.97 48.78
CA THR A 10 15.37 -19.03 47.59
C THR A 10 14.52 -18.74 46.36
N PHE A 11 14.84 -17.66 45.64
CA PHE A 11 14.29 -17.39 44.32
C PHE A 11 14.75 -18.52 43.40
N GLY A 12 13.83 -19.43 43.12
CA GLY A 12 13.99 -20.40 42.05
C GLY A 12 14.30 -19.66 40.76
N GLU A 13 15.36 -20.09 40.11
CA GLU A 13 15.70 -19.75 38.73
C GLU A 13 14.42 -19.92 37.89
N ARG A 14 13.84 -18.79 37.48
CA ARG A 14 12.88 -18.78 36.39
C ARG A 14 13.66 -19.26 35.18
N GLU A 15 13.41 -20.49 34.75
CA GLU A 15 13.71 -20.96 33.40
C GLU A 15 13.30 -19.85 32.43
N MET A 16 14.30 -19.17 31.89
CA MET A 16 14.11 -18.32 30.74
C MET A 16 13.63 -19.25 29.63
N ILE A 17 12.39 -19.06 29.20
CA ILE A 17 11.85 -19.65 27.97
C ILE A 17 12.63 -19.02 26.82
N THR A 18 13.83 -19.55 26.54
CA THR A 18 14.64 -19.22 25.37
C THR A 18 14.34 -20.23 24.26
N GLU A 19 13.10 -20.22 23.80
CA GLU A 19 12.80 -20.59 22.41
C GLU A 19 12.05 -19.41 21.81
N SER A 20 12.82 -18.38 21.41
CA SER A 20 12.32 -17.36 20.50
C SER A 20 12.02 -18.04 19.18
N LYS A 21 10.82 -18.60 19.02
CA LYS A 21 10.33 -19.10 17.72
C LYS A 21 10.45 -17.96 16.74
N GLN A 22 11.44 -18.05 15.87
CA GLN A 22 11.71 -17.04 14.85
C GLN A 22 10.46 -16.88 14.00
N VAL A 23 9.86 -15.69 14.03
CA VAL A 23 8.64 -15.43 13.30
C VAL A 23 8.99 -15.38 11.81
N SER A 24 8.49 -16.37 11.06
CA SER A 24 8.66 -16.43 9.61
C SER A 24 8.08 -15.20 8.92
N LEU A 25 8.80 -14.71 7.90
CA LEU A 25 8.39 -13.61 7.03
C LEU A 25 7.84 -14.11 5.69
N ALA A 26 7.53 -15.40 5.57
CA ALA A 26 6.87 -15.98 4.41
C ALA A 26 5.53 -15.29 4.11
N VAL A 27 5.23 -15.03 2.84
CA VAL A 27 4.01 -14.30 2.43
C VAL A 27 2.75 -15.00 2.93
N ASP A 28 2.66 -16.33 2.82
CA ASP A 28 1.50 -17.09 3.31
C ASP A 28 1.34 -16.97 4.83
N GLY A 29 2.45 -17.04 5.56
CA GLY A 29 2.47 -16.86 7.01
C GLY A 29 2.08 -15.44 7.44
N LEU A 30 2.54 -14.42 6.69
CA LEU A 30 2.18 -13.02 6.91
C LEU A 30 0.70 -12.76 6.59
N GLN A 31 0.18 -13.35 5.51
CA GLN A 31 -1.22 -13.24 5.13
C GLN A 31 -2.14 -13.85 6.18
N GLN A 32 -1.80 -15.05 6.68
CA GLN A 32 -2.57 -15.68 7.75
C GLN A 32 -2.57 -14.82 9.03
N ARG A 33 -1.40 -14.35 9.47
CA ARG A 33 -1.29 -13.48 10.66
C ARG A 33 -2.08 -12.19 10.48
N LEU A 34 -2.01 -11.57 9.31
CA LEU A 34 -2.78 -10.36 9.03
C LEU A 34 -4.29 -10.65 9.05
N ALA A 35 -4.73 -11.79 8.50
CA ALA A 35 -6.12 -12.24 8.57
C ALA A 35 -6.60 -12.40 10.01
N ASP A 36 -5.80 -13.03 10.87
CA ASP A 36 -6.11 -13.15 12.29
C ASP A 36 -6.25 -11.77 12.95
N LYS A 37 -5.34 -10.83 12.64
CA LYS A 37 -5.40 -9.45 13.18
C LYS A 37 -6.59 -8.66 12.66
N VAL A 38 -6.99 -8.82 11.40
CA VAL A 38 -8.20 -8.19 10.88
C VAL A 38 -9.44 -8.78 11.56
N ALA A 39 -9.52 -10.10 11.73
CA ALA A 39 -10.63 -10.75 12.43
C ALA A 39 -10.73 -10.35 13.92
N GLU A 40 -9.61 -10.13 14.60
CA GLU A 40 -9.58 -9.54 15.95
C GLU A 40 -10.06 -8.09 16.00
N VAL A 41 -9.76 -7.30 14.96
CA VAL A 41 -10.17 -5.89 14.92
C VAL A 41 -11.64 -5.76 14.53
N ALA A 42 -12.09 -6.51 13.53
CA ALA A 42 -13.47 -6.48 13.02
C ALA A 42 -14.52 -6.86 14.09
N ARG A 43 -14.13 -7.62 15.13
CA ARG A 43 -15.00 -7.94 16.28
C ARG A 43 -15.25 -6.78 17.24
N GLN A 44 -14.61 -5.63 17.06
CA GLN A 44 -14.79 -4.49 17.96
C GLN A 44 -16.09 -3.73 17.64
N PRO A 45 -16.76 -3.14 18.65
CA PRO A 45 -18.06 -2.49 18.46
C PRO A 45 -18.06 -1.38 17.40
N GLU A 46 -16.94 -0.67 17.27
CA GLU A 46 -16.75 0.41 16.28
C GLU A 46 -16.79 -0.04 14.80
N HIS A 47 -16.79 -1.36 14.55
CA HIS A 47 -16.81 -1.99 13.22
C HIS A 47 -18.07 -2.85 12.99
N SER A 48 -19.07 -2.78 13.88
CA SER A 48 -20.34 -3.50 13.74
C SER A 48 -21.40 -2.61 13.08
N TRP A 49 -22.03 -3.10 12.01
CA TRP A 49 -23.12 -2.40 11.32
C TRP A 49 -24.48 -2.83 11.87
N ALA A 50 -25.37 -1.86 12.09
CA ALA A 50 -26.72 -2.11 12.59
C ALA A 50 -27.57 -2.97 11.64
N ASP A 51 -27.29 -2.89 10.32
CA ASP A 51 -28.11 -3.51 9.26
C ASP A 51 -27.46 -4.73 8.61
N GLY A 52 -26.37 -5.26 9.19
CA GLY A 52 -25.66 -6.42 8.64
C GLY A 52 -24.86 -6.15 7.35
N PHE A 53 -24.74 -4.90 6.91
CA PHE A 53 -23.85 -4.51 5.82
C PHE A 53 -22.38 -4.75 6.19
N CYS A 54 -21.60 -5.28 5.27
CA CYS A 54 -20.17 -5.52 5.44
C CYS A 54 -19.39 -4.67 4.44
N SER A 55 -18.53 -3.77 4.92
CA SER A 55 -17.75 -2.85 4.06
C SER A 55 -16.56 -3.51 3.35
N PHE A 56 -16.16 -4.69 3.80
CA PHE A 56 -15.04 -5.47 3.25
C PHE A 56 -15.53 -6.80 2.69
N MET A 57 -14.72 -7.37 1.80
CA MET A 57 -15.03 -8.63 1.14
C MET A 57 -14.67 -9.82 2.06
N ALA A 58 -15.53 -10.83 2.07
CA ALA A 58 -15.30 -12.11 2.75
C ALA A 58 -15.58 -13.27 1.78
N GLU A 59 -14.87 -14.37 1.97
CA GLU A 59 -15.15 -15.64 1.31
C GLU A 59 -16.41 -16.30 1.90
N PRO A 60 -17.00 -17.31 1.23
CA PRO A 60 -18.18 -18.02 1.74
C PRO A 60 -18.00 -18.66 3.13
N ASP A 61 -16.77 -18.98 3.51
CA ASP A 61 -16.41 -19.51 4.84
C ASP A 61 -16.25 -18.42 5.92
N GLY A 62 -16.50 -17.15 5.57
CA GLY A 62 -16.40 -16.00 6.45
C GLY A 62 -15.00 -15.41 6.57
N ARG A 63 -13.97 -15.99 5.95
CA ARG A 63 -12.62 -15.42 5.97
C ARG A 63 -12.55 -14.15 5.15
N HIS A 64 -11.92 -13.11 5.70
CA HIS A 64 -11.74 -11.85 5.00
C HIS A 64 -10.80 -11.99 3.80
N VAL A 65 -11.14 -11.36 2.67
CA VAL A 65 -10.30 -11.37 1.47
C VAL A 65 -9.15 -10.38 1.65
N LEU A 66 -8.02 -10.92 2.09
CA LEU A 66 -6.77 -10.21 2.34
C LEU A 66 -5.68 -10.71 1.40
N ARG A 67 -4.84 -9.79 0.93
CA ARG A 67 -3.65 -10.13 0.14
C ARG A 67 -2.43 -9.43 0.70
N VAL A 68 -1.32 -10.15 0.76
CA VAL A 68 -0.02 -9.62 1.19
C VAL A 68 0.97 -9.71 0.05
N GLY A 69 1.73 -8.65 -0.17
CA GLY A 69 2.96 -8.68 -0.96
C GLY A 69 4.13 -8.31 -0.07
N ALA A 70 5.27 -8.92 -0.32
CA ALA A 70 6.49 -8.63 0.42
C ALA A 70 7.69 -8.55 -0.54
N THR A 71 8.57 -7.60 -0.28
CA THR A 71 9.83 -7.45 -1.00
C THR A 71 10.93 -7.10 -0.01
N HIS A 72 12.18 -7.32 -0.37
CA HIS A 72 13.31 -6.91 0.46
C HIS A 72 14.45 -6.30 -0.37
N CYS A 73 15.26 -5.48 0.27
CA CYS A 73 16.37 -4.77 -0.38
C CYS A 73 17.49 -4.47 0.62
N PRO A 74 18.69 -4.11 0.13
CA PRO A 74 19.67 -3.39 0.93
C PRO A 74 19.05 -2.12 1.56
N PRO A 75 19.38 -1.76 2.82
CA PRO A 75 18.80 -0.58 3.47
C PRO A 75 19.08 0.75 2.75
N ASP A 76 20.19 0.86 2.04
CA ASP A 76 20.62 2.04 1.28
C ASP A 76 19.97 2.18 -0.10
N MET A 77 19.12 1.22 -0.50
CA MET A 77 18.46 1.25 -1.80
C MET A 77 17.46 2.41 -1.92
N ASP A 78 17.53 3.15 -3.03
CA ASP A 78 16.44 4.06 -3.43
C ASP A 78 15.26 3.26 -3.99
N ILE A 79 14.36 2.86 -3.10
CA ILE A 79 13.13 2.11 -3.44
C ILE A 79 12.19 2.87 -4.39
N TRP A 80 12.43 4.15 -4.66
CA TRP A 80 11.60 4.98 -5.54
C TRP A 80 12.13 5.10 -6.97
N GLN A 81 13.38 4.75 -7.24
CA GLN A 81 14.06 5.04 -8.51
C GLN A 81 13.25 4.63 -9.76
N GLY A 82 12.52 3.51 -9.70
CA GLY A 82 11.67 3.02 -10.79
C GLY A 82 10.19 3.39 -10.72
N LEU A 83 9.72 3.96 -9.60
CA LEU A 83 8.30 4.22 -9.35
C LEU A 83 7.94 5.71 -9.26
N ARG A 84 8.94 6.62 -9.29
CA ARG A 84 8.73 8.07 -9.15
C ARG A 84 7.62 8.60 -10.07
N SER A 85 7.71 8.24 -11.35
CA SER A 85 6.65 8.36 -12.35
C SER A 85 6.47 6.97 -12.94
N PRO A 86 5.27 6.33 -12.92
CA PRO A 86 3.91 6.86 -12.83
C PRO A 86 3.21 6.72 -11.47
N ALA A 87 3.89 6.22 -10.43
CA ALA A 87 3.28 5.87 -9.16
C ALA A 87 2.97 7.07 -8.25
N GLN A 88 2.92 8.28 -8.80
CA GLN A 88 2.59 9.51 -8.07
C GLN A 88 3.50 9.73 -6.84
N VAL A 89 4.79 9.37 -6.92
CA VAL A 89 5.73 9.66 -5.83
C VAL A 89 6.15 11.13 -5.96
N GLY A 90 6.25 11.83 -4.83
CA GLY A 90 6.55 13.26 -4.85
C GLY A 90 8.03 13.53 -5.02
N MET A 91 8.38 14.80 -4.86
CA MET A 91 9.76 15.26 -5.02
C MET A 91 10.67 14.79 -3.88
N TYR A 92 10.10 14.60 -2.69
CA TYR A 92 10.84 14.26 -1.47
C TYR A 92 10.24 13.06 -0.72
N PRO A 93 10.14 11.88 -1.35
CA PRO A 93 9.49 10.76 -0.69
C PRO A 93 10.25 10.30 0.55
N ILE A 94 9.54 9.78 1.55
CA ILE A 94 10.15 9.08 2.69
C ILE A 94 10.92 7.87 2.18
N GLY A 95 12.22 7.81 2.48
CA GLY A 95 13.09 6.66 2.22
C GLY A 95 13.24 5.74 3.43
N LEU A 96 14.03 4.68 3.27
CA LEU A 96 14.35 3.76 4.38
C LEU A 96 15.14 4.46 5.49
N GLU A 97 16.03 5.39 5.14
CA GLU A 97 16.76 6.22 6.10
C GLU A 97 15.81 7.04 7.00
N ASP A 98 14.79 7.70 6.42
CA ASP A 98 13.81 8.46 7.21
C ASP A 98 13.05 7.56 8.20
N ILE A 99 12.65 6.37 7.75
CA ILE A 99 11.93 5.40 8.58
C ILE A 99 12.83 4.92 9.72
N TRP A 100 14.11 4.66 9.43
CA TRP A 100 15.10 4.31 10.44
C TRP A 100 15.29 5.44 11.46
N MET A 101 15.53 6.67 11.00
CA MET A 101 15.78 7.80 11.90
C MET A 101 14.61 8.04 12.86
N HIS A 102 13.38 7.86 12.37
CA HIS A 102 12.20 7.88 13.24
C HIS A 102 12.21 6.75 14.27
N TYR A 103 12.49 5.51 13.86
CA TYR A 103 12.57 4.36 14.77
C TYR A 103 13.66 4.55 15.82
N ALA A 104 14.87 4.95 15.41
CA ALA A 104 16.01 5.18 16.28
C ALA A 104 15.67 6.25 17.33
N ALA A 105 15.07 7.38 16.92
CA ALA A 105 14.64 8.45 17.82
C ALA A 105 13.61 7.98 18.84
N ALA A 106 12.62 7.17 18.42
CA ALA A 106 11.59 6.63 19.30
C ALA A 106 12.13 5.61 20.32
N ASN A 107 13.28 4.99 20.04
CA ASN A 107 13.89 3.95 20.87
C ASN A 107 15.19 4.41 21.57
N VAL A 108 15.50 5.71 21.53
CA VAL A 108 16.62 6.28 22.29
C VAL A 108 16.44 5.99 23.78
N ARG A 109 17.48 5.45 24.42
CA ARG A 109 17.54 5.31 25.88
C ARG A 109 17.71 6.68 26.54
N SER A 110 16.60 7.38 26.69
CA SER A 110 16.50 8.71 27.31
C SER A 110 16.67 8.69 28.83
N THR A 111 16.75 7.50 29.43
CA THR A 111 17.00 7.29 30.87
C THR A 111 18.22 6.40 31.07
N ARG A 112 19.07 6.77 32.03
CA ARG A 112 20.22 5.95 32.47
C ARG A 112 19.76 4.79 33.34
N ALA A 113 20.68 3.86 33.66
CA ALA A 113 20.39 2.69 34.50
C ALA A 113 19.92 3.05 35.93
N ASP A 114 20.27 4.25 36.40
CA ASP A 114 19.84 4.80 37.70
C ASP A 114 18.48 5.53 37.65
N GLY A 115 17.83 5.56 36.48
CA GLY A 115 16.55 6.24 36.26
C GLY A 115 16.65 7.74 35.97
N SER A 116 17.84 8.34 35.99
CA SER A 116 18.03 9.75 35.66
C SER A 116 17.93 10.02 34.15
N PRO A 117 17.54 11.24 33.71
CA PRO A 117 17.57 11.62 32.31
C PRO A 117 18.98 11.46 31.72
N ASN A 118 19.06 10.96 30.49
CA ASN A 118 20.29 10.84 29.74
C ASN A 118 20.41 12.00 28.73
N PRO A 119 21.10 13.11 29.06
CA PRO A 119 21.21 14.27 28.16
C PRO A 119 22.06 14.00 26.92
N LEU A 120 22.80 12.89 26.88
CA LEU A 120 23.63 12.48 25.75
C LEU A 120 22.95 11.40 24.90
N ALA A 121 21.68 11.12 25.15
CA ALA A 121 20.95 10.09 24.42
C ALA A 121 20.71 10.54 22.98
N MET A 122 21.51 9.99 22.06
CA MET A 122 21.42 10.27 20.63
C MET A 122 20.86 9.05 19.90
N PRO A 123 19.99 9.25 18.89
CA PRO A 123 19.57 8.17 18.00
C PRO A 123 20.78 7.54 17.30
N GLU A 124 20.76 6.22 17.12
CA GLU A 124 21.72 5.49 16.29
C GLU A 124 21.66 6.03 14.85
N PRO A 125 22.78 6.55 14.30
CA PRO A 125 22.84 6.99 12.90
C PRO A 125 22.52 5.87 11.92
N PHE A 126 22.01 6.22 10.74
CA PHE A 126 21.67 5.22 9.73
C PHE A 126 22.90 4.46 9.21
N ALA A 127 24.05 5.12 9.06
CA ALA A 127 25.30 4.49 8.67
C ALA A 127 25.69 3.33 9.62
N ASP A 128 25.62 3.57 10.93
CA ASP A 128 25.92 2.57 11.96
C ASP A 128 24.87 1.44 11.93
N ALA A 129 23.59 1.78 11.74
CA ALA A 129 22.53 0.80 11.64
C ALA A 129 22.73 -0.18 10.47
N MET A 130 23.30 0.26 9.35
CA MET A 130 23.63 -0.61 8.19
C MET A 130 24.78 -1.58 8.48
N GLU A 131 25.61 -1.33 9.49
CA GLU A 131 26.61 -2.30 9.94
C GLU A 131 25.95 -3.52 10.60
N ARG A 132 24.78 -3.33 11.20
CA ARG A 132 24.01 -4.38 11.90
C ARG A 132 22.89 -4.97 11.07
N PHE A 133 22.11 -4.13 10.41
CA PHE A 133 21.01 -4.54 9.55
C PHE A 133 21.46 -4.60 8.11
N LYS A 134 21.33 -5.77 7.49
CA LYS A 134 21.78 -6.03 6.12
C LYS A 134 20.64 -5.98 5.13
N ARG A 135 19.40 -5.96 5.61
CA ARG A 135 18.21 -6.01 4.78
C ARG A 135 17.07 -5.20 5.38
N ALA A 136 16.35 -4.52 4.50
CA ALA A 136 15.04 -3.96 4.75
C ALA A 136 13.98 -4.81 4.03
N VAL A 137 13.00 -5.32 4.77
CA VAL A 137 11.82 -6.04 4.25
C VAL A 137 10.62 -5.09 4.30
N ILE A 138 9.94 -4.94 3.19
CA ILE A 138 8.75 -4.09 3.02
C ILE A 138 7.56 -5.00 2.75
N ILE A 139 6.59 -4.97 3.65
CA ILE A 139 5.37 -5.77 3.60
C ILE A 139 4.21 -4.83 3.31
N SER A 140 3.38 -5.14 2.31
CA SER A 140 2.12 -4.44 2.03
C SER A 140 0.97 -5.40 2.19
N GLY A 141 -0.05 -5.03 2.96
CA GLY A 141 -1.29 -5.79 3.10
C GLY A 141 -2.48 -4.99 2.57
N MET A 142 -3.34 -5.63 1.79
CA MET A 142 -4.59 -5.06 1.28
C MET A 142 -5.79 -5.83 1.84
N LEU A 143 -6.74 -5.11 2.44
CA LEU A 143 -8.09 -5.61 2.73
C LEU A 143 -9.02 -5.17 1.60
N ALA A 144 -9.58 -6.14 0.87
CA ALA A 144 -10.49 -5.86 -0.24
C ALA A 144 -11.82 -5.30 0.28
N MET A 145 -12.31 -4.25 -0.38
CA MET A 145 -13.63 -3.68 -0.11
C MET A 145 -14.72 -4.55 -0.72
N ASN A 146 -15.91 -4.53 -0.12
CA ASN A 146 -17.06 -5.28 -0.62
C ASN A 146 -17.43 -4.79 -2.04
N PRO A 147 -17.50 -5.67 -3.06
CA PRO A 147 -17.88 -5.31 -4.42
C PRO A 147 -19.20 -4.54 -4.51
N THR A 148 -20.18 -4.83 -3.65
CA THR A 148 -21.48 -4.15 -3.63
C THR A 148 -21.33 -2.63 -3.41
N VAL A 149 -20.33 -2.18 -2.65
CA VAL A 149 -20.03 -0.75 -2.47
C VAL A 149 -19.74 -0.09 -3.81
N TYR A 150 -18.90 -0.73 -4.61
CA TYR A 150 -18.51 -0.24 -5.93
C TYR A 150 -19.65 -0.35 -6.94
N GLU A 151 -20.45 -1.42 -6.88
CA GLU A 151 -21.62 -1.65 -7.71
C GLU A 151 -22.69 -0.57 -7.54
N THR A 152 -23.05 -0.28 -6.29
CA THR A 152 -24.01 0.78 -5.96
C THR A 152 -23.55 2.13 -6.48
N TYR A 153 -22.25 2.44 -6.32
CA TYR A 153 -21.72 3.71 -6.81
C TYR A 153 -21.65 3.75 -8.35
N ALA A 154 -21.20 2.68 -9.00
CA ALA A 154 -21.19 2.58 -10.45
C ALA A 154 -22.60 2.80 -11.05
N GLY A 155 -23.63 2.21 -10.43
CA GLY A 155 -25.02 2.43 -10.85
C GLY A 155 -25.47 3.89 -10.76
N LYS A 156 -25.09 4.64 -9.71
CA LYS A 156 -25.35 6.09 -9.61
C LYS A 156 -24.64 6.87 -10.72
N ILE A 157 -23.37 6.52 -10.98
CA ILE A 157 -22.56 7.16 -12.03
C ILE A 157 -23.21 6.99 -13.40
N GLU A 158 -23.68 5.79 -13.72
CA GLU A 158 -24.31 5.45 -15.00
C GLU A 158 -25.66 6.16 -15.19
N ARG A 159 -26.42 6.40 -14.11
CA ARG A 159 -27.67 7.21 -14.15
C ARG A 159 -27.45 8.72 -14.24
N GLY A 160 -26.22 9.19 -14.00
CA GLY A 160 -25.92 10.62 -13.93
C GLY A 160 -26.38 11.27 -12.62
N ASP A 161 -26.59 10.47 -11.57
CA ASP A 161 -26.97 10.97 -10.25
C ASP A 161 -25.85 11.82 -9.63
N ALA A 162 -26.20 12.74 -8.71
CA ALA A 162 -25.24 13.52 -7.98
C ALA A 162 -24.36 12.66 -7.04
N ASP A 163 -23.08 13.01 -6.96
CA ASP A 163 -22.08 12.45 -6.04
C ASP A 163 -22.23 13.05 -4.62
N PRO A 164 -21.73 12.37 -3.56
CA PRO A 164 -21.28 10.98 -3.48
C PRO A 164 -22.42 10.03 -2.98
N PRO A 165 -22.26 8.71 -3.00
CA PRO A 165 -23.03 7.80 -2.15
C PRO A 165 -22.39 7.71 -0.76
N ASP A 166 -23.20 7.94 0.26
CA ASP A 166 -22.79 7.91 1.67
C ASP A 166 -22.10 6.59 2.06
N ASP A 167 -22.57 5.47 1.48
CA ASP A 167 -22.04 4.13 1.74
C ASP A 167 -20.58 3.96 1.29
N TYR A 168 -20.16 4.62 0.20
CA TYR A 168 -18.79 4.49 -0.31
C TYR A 168 -17.77 5.10 0.64
N CYS A 169 -18.01 6.36 1.04
CA CYS A 169 -17.10 7.10 1.91
C CYS A 169 -16.95 6.40 3.26
N ARG A 170 -18.08 5.96 3.82
CA ARG A 170 -18.14 5.21 5.08
C ARG A 170 -17.41 3.87 4.98
N ALA A 171 -17.71 3.05 3.97
CA ALA A 171 -17.05 1.76 3.76
C ALA A 171 -15.54 1.93 3.58
N ARG A 172 -15.10 2.88 2.75
CA ARG A 172 -13.67 3.18 2.55
C ARG A 172 -12.99 3.57 3.86
N GLY A 173 -13.60 4.46 4.63
CA GLY A 173 -13.06 4.93 5.90
C GLY A 173 -12.93 3.80 6.93
N GLU A 174 -13.92 2.91 6.99
CA GLU A 174 -13.90 1.75 7.87
C GLU A 174 -12.83 0.73 7.47
N VAL A 175 -12.77 0.32 6.20
CA VAL A 175 -11.75 -0.62 5.71
C VAL A 175 -10.34 -0.05 5.95
N SER A 176 -10.16 1.27 5.79
CA SER A 176 -8.90 1.95 6.11
C SER A 176 -8.54 1.86 7.60
N LYS A 177 -9.49 2.10 8.51
CA LYS A 177 -9.27 1.96 9.96
C LYS A 177 -8.93 0.51 10.34
N LEU A 178 -9.66 -0.46 9.79
CA LEU A 178 -9.45 -1.89 10.02
C LEU A 178 -8.03 -2.30 9.63
N ILE A 179 -7.63 -2.02 8.39
CA ILE A 179 -6.31 -2.45 7.90
C ILE A 179 -5.16 -1.73 8.63
N ASN A 180 -5.31 -0.43 8.93
CA ASN A 180 -4.30 0.31 9.70
C ASN A 180 -4.09 -0.29 11.11
N LYS A 181 -5.18 -0.59 11.82
CA LYS A 181 -5.12 -1.17 13.18
C LYS A 181 -4.58 -2.60 13.15
N ALA A 182 -4.99 -3.40 12.15
CA ALA A 182 -4.49 -4.76 11.96
C ALA A 182 -2.98 -4.77 11.62
N VAL A 183 -2.52 -3.88 10.74
CA VAL A 183 -1.09 -3.73 10.40
C VAL A 183 -0.26 -3.26 11.60
N GLY A 184 -0.79 -2.35 12.42
CA GLY A 184 -0.15 -1.98 13.69
C GLY A 184 0.05 -3.18 14.62
N ARG A 185 -0.98 -4.04 14.76
CA ARG A 185 -0.88 -5.30 15.55
C ARG A 185 0.05 -6.32 14.92
N LEU A 186 0.06 -6.43 13.59
CA LEU A 186 0.99 -7.29 12.85
C LEU A 186 2.43 -6.86 13.15
N ALA A 187 2.75 -5.57 13.03
CA ALA A 187 4.08 -5.03 13.34
C ALA A 187 4.55 -5.42 14.74
N LEU A 188 3.70 -5.26 15.77
CA LEU A 188 4.02 -5.68 17.14
C LEU A 188 4.35 -7.19 17.22
N SER A 189 3.60 -8.03 16.50
CA SER A 189 3.83 -9.48 16.47
C SER A 189 5.09 -9.91 15.71
N LEU A 190 5.67 -9.01 14.91
CA LEU A 190 6.87 -9.26 14.11
C LEU A 190 8.16 -8.79 14.82
N MET A 191 8.03 -8.07 15.94
CA MET A 191 9.17 -7.62 16.73
C MET A 191 10.00 -8.81 17.24
N ALA A 192 11.32 -8.68 17.15
CA ALA A 192 12.29 -9.64 17.64
C ALA A 192 13.58 -8.91 18.04
N PRO A 193 14.46 -9.48 18.87
CA PRO A 193 15.69 -8.82 19.32
C PRO A 193 16.60 -8.34 18.18
N ASN A 194 16.60 -9.04 17.05
CA ASN A 194 17.38 -8.73 15.85
C ASN A 194 16.58 -7.98 14.77
N ARG A 195 15.42 -7.40 15.10
CA ARG A 195 14.57 -6.69 14.14
C ARG A 195 14.18 -5.31 14.65
N ALA A 196 14.26 -4.32 13.76
CA ALA A 196 13.57 -3.04 13.95
C ALA A 196 12.32 -3.03 13.06
N VAL A 197 11.14 -2.88 13.65
CA VAL A 197 9.87 -2.99 12.94
C VAL A 197 9.11 -1.67 13.04
N VAL A 198 8.72 -1.11 11.90
CA VAL A 198 7.99 0.16 11.81
C VAL A 198 6.70 -0.05 11.02
N PRO A 199 5.51 0.05 11.64
CA PRO A 199 4.26 0.09 10.91
C PRO A 199 4.15 1.43 10.17
N MET A 200 3.95 1.41 8.86
CA MET A 200 3.81 2.62 8.05
C MET A 200 2.32 2.92 7.77
N THR A 201 1.49 2.93 8.82
CA THR A 201 0.07 3.34 8.72
C THR A 201 -0.05 4.84 8.41
N GLY A 202 -1.24 5.31 8.03
CA GLY A 202 -1.47 6.74 7.73
C GLY A 202 -0.94 7.69 8.82
N ASP A 203 -1.28 7.41 10.08
CA ASP A 203 -0.84 8.24 11.22
C ASP A 203 0.65 8.12 11.50
N ASN A 204 1.21 6.90 11.45
CA ASN A 204 2.62 6.70 11.78
C ASN A 204 3.53 7.26 10.68
N ALA A 205 3.12 7.16 9.42
CA ALA A 205 3.80 7.83 8.31
C ALA A 205 3.82 9.36 8.50
N GLY A 206 2.72 9.95 8.99
CA GLY A 206 2.69 11.37 9.36
C GLY A 206 3.73 11.72 10.42
N LYS A 207 3.88 10.87 11.45
CA LYS A 207 4.91 11.05 12.50
C LYS A 207 6.34 10.92 11.97
N VAL A 208 6.59 10.00 11.03
CA VAL A 208 7.90 9.88 10.36
C VAL A 208 8.21 11.19 9.63
N ILE A 209 7.28 11.70 8.82
CA ILE A 209 7.43 12.99 8.13
C ILE A 209 7.74 14.11 9.12
N ASP A 210 6.92 14.23 10.16
CA ASP A 210 7.03 15.32 11.11
C ASP A 210 8.35 15.29 11.88
N GLY A 211 8.89 14.08 12.11
CA GLY A 211 10.16 13.86 12.80
C GLY A 211 11.41 14.01 11.92
N THR A 212 11.33 13.73 10.62
CA THR A 212 12.53 13.67 9.75
C THR A 212 12.60 14.75 8.68
N ARG A 213 11.51 15.48 8.40
CA ARG A 213 11.45 16.43 7.29
C ARG A 213 11.20 17.87 7.74
N SER A 214 11.83 18.80 7.03
CA SER A 214 11.67 20.25 7.28
C SER A 214 10.30 20.75 6.82
N ALA A 215 9.82 21.84 7.44
CA ALA A 215 8.57 22.50 7.05
C ALA A 215 8.53 22.93 5.57
N TYR A 216 9.69 23.24 4.95
CA TYR A 216 9.79 23.61 3.53
C TYR A 216 9.53 22.46 2.55
N THR A 217 9.70 21.22 3.03
CA THR A 217 9.40 20.00 2.29
C THR A 217 8.00 19.47 2.60
N LYS A 218 7.34 19.99 3.66
CA LYS A 218 5.98 19.59 4.08
C LYS A 218 4.97 19.80 2.95
N GLY A 219 4.27 18.72 2.60
CA GLY A 219 3.28 18.71 1.51
C GLY A 219 3.85 18.55 0.09
N LYS A 220 5.14 18.19 -0.05
CA LYS A 220 5.78 17.90 -1.36
C LYS A 220 6.36 16.48 -1.45
N TYR A 221 5.98 15.61 -0.52
CA TYR A 221 6.59 14.29 -0.31
C TYR A 221 6.10 13.23 -1.29
N HIS A 222 4.79 13.18 -1.54
CA HIS A 222 4.14 12.03 -2.18
C HIS A 222 3.06 12.48 -3.15
N GLY A 223 3.54 12.96 -4.29
CA GLY A 223 2.76 13.39 -5.41
C GLY A 223 1.64 14.34 -4.99
N PRO A 224 0.64 14.48 -5.85
CA PRO A 224 -0.43 15.44 -5.62
C PRO A 224 -1.60 14.88 -4.79
N CYS A 225 -1.53 13.62 -4.35
CA CYS A 225 -2.45 13.07 -3.35
C CYS A 225 -1.97 13.29 -1.91
N ASN A 226 -0.72 13.74 -1.70
CA ASN A 226 -0.15 14.08 -0.39
C ASN A 226 -0.38 13.02 0.70
N ASN A 227 -0.40 11.74 0.33
CA ASN A 227 -0.44 10.66 1.30
C ASN A 227 0.89 10.63 2.05
N ALA A 228 0.88 10.55 3.37
CA ALA A 228 2.11 10.57 4.16
C ALA A 228 3.07 9.42 3.81
N TYR A 229 2.57 8.30 3.27
CA TYR A 229 3.39 7.24 2.67
C TYR A 229 2.67 6.76 1.41
N PRO A 230 3.35 6.56 0.27
CA PRO A 230 2.70 6.33 -1.02
C PRO A 230 2.30 4.86 -1.13
N GLN A 231 1.29 4.49 -0.36
CA GLN A 231 0.89 3.10 -0.17
C GLN A 231 0.53 2.39 -1.48
N ASN A 232 -0.04 3.11 -2.45
CA ASN A 232 -0.32 2.57 -3.78
C ASN A 232 0.94 2.04 -4.46
N SER A 233 2.01 2.83 -4.40
CA SER A 233 3.31 2.53 -5.01
C SER A 233 3.99 1.39 -4.28
N ILE A 234 3.88 1.35 -2.95
CA ILE A 234 4.36 0.25 -2.12
C ILE A 234 3.64 -1.07 -2.44
N ALA A 235 2.32 -1.05 -2.59
CA ALA A 235 1.55 -2.22 -2.99
C ALA A 235 1.96 -2.71 -4.40
N VAL A 236 2.28 -1.81 -5.33
CA VAL A 236 2.78 -2.21 -6.65
C VAL A 236 4.22 -2.74 -6.57
N MET A 237 5.09 -2.07 -5.80
CA MET A 237 6.50 -2.43 -5.60
C MET A 237 6.69 -3.81 -4.98
N THR A 238 5.82 -4.15 -4.02
CA THR A 238 5.81 -5.46 -3.35
C THR A 238 5.23 -6.57 -4.23
N GLY A 239 4.83 -6.25 -5.47
CA GLY A 239 4.21 -7.19 -6.39
C GLY A 239 2.72 -7.47 -6.11
N LEU A 240 2.16 -6.94 -5.01
CA LEU A 240 0.79 -7.18 -4.57
C LEU A 240 -0.24 -6.78 -5.63
N LEU A 241 -0.08 -5.56 -6.18
CA LEU A 241 -1.01 -4.95 -7.13
C LEU A 241 -0.30 -4.50 -8.43
N ARG A 242 -1.09 -4.09 -9.42
CA ARG A 242 -0.62 -3.31 -10.58
C ARG A 242 -1.48 -2.06 -10.74
N PHE A 243 -0.91 -0.98 -11.26
CA PHE A 243 -1.67 0.21 -11.58
C PHE A 243 -2.57 -0.01 -12.80
N GLY A 244 -3.81 0.46 -12.70
CA GLY A 244 -4.65 0.74 -13.86
C GLY A 244 -4.18 1.97 -14.62
N VAL A 245 -4.76 2.20 -15.81
CA VAL A 245 -4.62 3.49 -16.52
C VAL A 245 -5.10 4.66 -15.65
N SER A 246 -6.01 4.39 -14.70
CA SER A 246 -6.46 5.33 -13.68
C SER A 246 -5.42 5.70 -12.62
N ARG A 247 -4.24 5.06 -12.64
CA ARG A 247 -3.21 5.12 -11.59
C ARG A 247 -3.70 4.64 -10.21
N LEU A 248 -4.83 3.94 -10.16
CA LEU A 248 -5.30 3.23 -8.98
C LEU A 248 -4.80 1.79 -9.05
N PRO A 249 -4.18 1.27 -7.98
CA PRO A 249 -3.69 -0.09 -7.96
C PRO A 249 -4.84 -1.06 -7.69
N PHE A 250 -4.85 -2.18 -8.40
CA PHE A 250 -5.79 -3.28 -8.18
C PHE A 250 -5.16 -4.61 -8.54
N ARG A 251 -5.84 -5.70 -8.17
CA ARG A 251 -5.47 -7.06 -8.52
C ARG A 251 -6.67 -7.78 -9.08
N ASP A 252 -6.51 -8.41 -10.23
CA ASP A 252 -7.48 -9.37 -10.72
C ASP A 252 -6.98 -10.77 -10.36
N GLU A 253 -7.89 -11.65 -9.92
CA GLU A 253 -7.58 -13.02 -9.53
C GLU A 253 -8.74 -13.96 -9.84
N LEU A 254 -8.48 -15.27 -9.81
CA LEU A 254 -9.54 -16.28 -9.95
C LEU A 254 -10.28 -16.43 -8.62
N GLY A 255 -11.60 -16.29 -8.68
CA GLY A 255 -12.50 -16.63 -7.59
C GLY A 255 -12.66 -18.15 -7.43
N PRO A 256 -13.32 -18.60 -6.35
CA PRO A 256 -13.61 -20.02 -6.12
C PRO A 256 -14.45 -20.68 -7.23
N ASP A 257 -15.21 -19.87 -7.98
CA ASP A 257 -16.04 -20.27 -9.12
C ASP A 257 -15.25 -20.29 -10.46
N GLY A 258 -13.95 -20.04 -10.42
CA GLY A 258 -13.09 -19.93 -11.60
C GLY A 258 -13.28 -18.64 -12.39
N GLN A 259 -14.15 -17.72 -11.96
CA GLN A 259 -14.35 -16.44 -12.63
C GLN A 259 -13.32 -15.42 -12.17
N VAL A 260 -12.96 -14.50 -13.05
CA VAL A 260 -12.06 -13.40 -12.69
C VAL A 260 -12.81 -12.39 -11.82
N ARG A 261 -12.31 -12.18 -10.61
CA ARG A 261 -12.75 -11.11 -9.71
C ARG A 261 -11.69 -10.03 -9.58
N ARG A 262 -12.14 -8.77 -9.47
CA ARG A 262 -11.28 -7.61 -9.25
C ARG A 262 -11.27 -7.24 -7.78
N LEU A 263 -10.09 -7.26 -7.18
CA LEU A 263 -9.85 -6.80 -5.81
C LEU A 263 -9.34 -5.36 -5.82
N MET A 264 -10.10 -4.50 -5.17
CA MET A 264 -9.73 -3.13 -4.81
C MET A 264 -10.06 -2.91 -3.34
N GLY A 265 -9.26 -2.10 -2.65
CA GLY A 265 -9.46 -1.89 -1.22
C GLY A 265 -8.47 -0.92 -0.62
N GLN A 266 -8.31 -1.00 0.70
CA GLN A 266 -7.37 -0.18 1.45
C GLN A 266 -6.16 -1.01 1.85
N TYR A 267 -5.00 -0.36 1.87
CA TYR A 267 -3.73 -1.00 2.13
C TYR A 267 -2.91 -0.21 3.16
N ALA A 268 -2.10 -0.94 3.90
CA ALA A 268 -1.12 -0.42 4.83
C ALA A 268 0.11 -1.33 4.83
N SER A 269 1.22 -0.84 5.36
CA SER A 269 2.52 -1.52 5.21
C SER A 269 3.32 -1.57 6.50
N VAL A 270 4.29 -2.47 6.54
CA VAL A 270 5.30 -2.60 7.59
C VAL A 270 6.67 -2.58 6.93
N VAL A 271 7.62 -1.87 7.54
CA VAL A 271 9.03 -1.94 7.18
C VAL A 271 9.79 -2.62 8.33
N ILE A 272 10.62 -3.60 8.00
CA ILE A 272 11.45 -4.36 8.94
C ILE A 272 12.90 -4.20 8.54
N PHE A 273 13.77 -3.79 9.44
CA PHE A 273 15.21 -3.92 9.28
C PHE A 273 15.67 -5.16 10.05
N ASP A 274 16.39 -6.07 9.39
CA ASP A 274 16.94 -7.27 10.01
C ASP A 274 18.36 -7.60 9.54
N ASP A 275 19.01 -8.53 10.24
CA ASP A 275 20.42 -8.90 10.09
C ASP A 275 20.66 -9.92 8.96
N HIS A 276 19.61 -10.44 8.34
CA HIS A 276 19.73 -11.34 7.19
C HIS A 276 20.21 -10.59 5.95
N SER A 277 20.95 -11.26 5.08
CA SER A 277 21.27 -10.72 3.76
C SER A 277 20.05 -10.77 2.83
N PRO A 278 19.92 -9.83 1.88
CA PRO A 278 18.96 -9.96 0.78
C PRO A 278 19.25 -11.25 -0.02
N ALA A 279 18.23 -12.08 -0.24
CA ALA A 279 18.34 -13.35 -0.97
C ALA A 279 17.68 -13.25 -2.36
N GLY A 280 18.27 -13.86 -3.39
CA GLY A 280 17.76 -13.80 -4.76
C GLY A 280 16.78 -14.91 -5.15
N ASP A 281 16.51 -15.87 -4.27
CA ASP A 281 15.79 -17.11 -4.56
C ASP A 281 14.27 -16.97 -4.59
N ASN A 282 13.72 -15.77 -4.32
CA ASN A 282 12.29 -15.51 -4.13
C ASN A 282 11.62 -16.50 -3.17
N GLY A 283 12.41 -17.13 -2.29
CA GLY A 283 11.95 -18.12 -1.33
C GLY A 283 10.85 -17.53 -0.46
N ASP A 284 9.85 -18.35 -0.13
CA ASP A 284 8.72 -17.97 0.73
C ASP A 284 7.84 -16.81 0.20
N GLY A 285 7.96 -16.48 -1.09
CA GLY A 285 7.20 -15.42 -1.75
C GLY A 285 7.68 -14.00 -1.47
N VAL A 286 8.81 -13.83 -0.75
CA VAL A 286 9.43 -12.51 -0.52
C VAL A 286 10.46 -12.27 -1.61
N THR A 287 10.24 -11.27 -2.46
CA THR A 287 11.16 -11.05 -3.58
C THR A 287 12.28 -10.06 -3.24
N LEU A 288 13.47 -10.26 -3.78
CA LEU A 288 14.48 -9.20 -3.90
C LEU A 288 13.99 -8.05 -4.80
N LEU A 289 14.08 -6.83 -4.27
CA LEU A 289 13.95 -5.61 -5.05
C LEU A 289 15.32 -5.24 -5.60
N GLU A 290 15.46 -5.34 -6.92
CA GLU A 290 16.67 -5.00 -7.65
C GLU A 290 16.36 -4.08 -8.85
N PRO A 291 17.36 -3.41 -9.44
CA PRO A 291 17.15 -2.44 -10.51
C PRO A 291 16.34 -2.98 -11.70
N ASP A 292 16.59 -4.21 -12.13
CA ASP A 292 15.90 -4.82 -13.28
C ASP A 292 14.42 -5.06 -12.99
N ARG A 293 14.10 -5.52 -11.77
CA ARG A 293 12.71 -5.69 -11.32
C ARG A 293 11.99 -4.34 -11.23
N LEU A 294 12.65 -3.31 -10.68
CA LEU A 294 12.13 -1.94 -10.68
C LEU A 294 11.87 -1.44 -12.11
N GLY A 295 12.78 -1.73 -13.04
CA GLY A 295 12.63 -1.43 -14.46
C GLY A 295 11.42 -2.12 -15.10
N ARG A 296 11.23 -3.42 -14.87
CA ARG A 296 10.05 -4.17 -15.35
C ARG A 296 8.77 -3.61 -14.76
N MET A 297 8.73 -3.36 -13.45
CA MET A 297 7.56 -2.76 -12.80
C MET A 297 7.24 -1.38 -13.38
N ARG A 298 8.25 -0.55 -13.65
CA ARG A 298 8.04 0.74 -14.32
C ARG A 298 7.33 0.56 -15.66
N ARG A 299 7.83 -0.33 -16.52
CA ARG A 299 7.26 -0.61 -17.85
C ARG A 299 5.81 -1.10 -17.75
N VAL A 300 5.54 -2.09 -16.89
CA VAL A 300 4.18 -2.65 -16.71
C VAL A 300 3.19 -1.57 -16.25
N ASN A 301 3.63 -0.57 -15.48
CA ASN A 301 2.75 0.48 -14.97
C ASN A 301 2.73 1.77 -15.83
N ASP A 302 3.61 1.90 -16.83
CA ASP A 302 3.63 3.02 -17.77
C ASP A 302 2.84 2.69 -19.04
N TYR A 303 1.61 3.18 -19.13
CA TYR A 303 0.69 2.92 -20.24
C TYR A 303 1.15 3.51 -21.58
N ALA A 304 2.26 4.28 -21.60
CA ALA A 304 2.93 4.69 -22.83
C ALA A 304 3.78 3.56 -23.44
N ASP A 305 4.22 2.59 -22.63
CA ASP A 305 4.82 1.35 -23.12
C ASP A 305 3.68 0.38 -23.50
N ALA A 306 3.39 0.29 -24.80
CA ALA A 306 2.36 -0.59 -25.35
C ALA A 306 2.95 -1.86 -25.98
N ALA A 307 4.20 -2.24 -25.64
CA ALA A 307 4.79 -3.49 -26.10
C ALA A 307 3.95 -4.69 -25.61
N GLU A 308 3.79 -5.71 -26.47
CA GLU A 308 2.91 -6.85 -26.21
C GLU A 308 3.26 -7.58 -24.91
N ASP A 309 4.55 -7.81 -24.65
CA ASP A 309 5.04 -8.46 -23.44
C ASP A 309 4.72 -7.66 -22.17
N VAL A 310 4.67 -6.33 -22.25
CA VAL A 310 4.32 -5.44 -21.14
C VAL A 310 2.81 -5.41 -20.92
N VAL A 311 2.03 -5.34 -22.00
CA VAL A 311 0.56 -5.35 -21.94
C VAL A 311 0.05 -6.70 -21.45
N ALA A 312 0.74 -7.80 -21.77
CA ALA A 312 0.43 -9.14 -21.27
C ALA A 312 0.46 -9.22 -19.72
N ASP A 313 1.36 -8.47 -19.08
CA ASP A 313 1.56 -8.44 -17.62
C ASP A 313 0.64 -7.46 -16.86
N ARG A 314 -0.18 -6.67 -17.57
CA ARG A 314 -1.15 -5.76 -16.96
C ARG A 314 -2.46 -6.48 -16.62
N TYR A 315 -3.09 -6.11 -15.50
CA TYR A 315 -4.50 -6.44 -15.28
C TYR A 315 -5.44 -5.56 -16.12
N CYS A 316 -5.12 -4.27 -16.27
CA CYS A 316 -5.96 -3.36 -17.03
C CYS A 316 -5.85 -3.63 -18.52
N THR A 317 -6.99 -3.76 -19.19
CA THR A 317 -7.08 -4.01 -20.63
C THR A 317 -7.01 -2.74 -21.48
N TYR A 318 -6.50 -1.63 -20.94
CA TYR A 318 -6.48 -0.33 -21.65
C TYR A 318 -5.73 -0.37 -22.99
N ASN A 319 -4.57 -1.03 -23.04
CA ASN A 319 -3.77 -1.16 -24.26
C ASN A 319 -4.09 -2.42 -25.07
N LEU A 320 -5.10 -3.23 -24.68
CA LEU A 320 -5.52 -4.35 -25.50
C LEU A 320 -6.33 -3.81 -26.68
N ARG A 321 -5.81 -4.03 -27.89
CA ARG A 321 -6.60 -3.84 -29.11
C ARG A 321 -7.38 -5.14 -29.35
N GLY A 322 -8.70 -5.03 -29.42
CA GLY A 322 -9.53 -6.14 -29.93
C GLY A 322 -9.27 -6.35 -31.43
N ALA A 323 -9.72 -7.49 -31.97
CA ALA A 323 -9.61 -7.80 -33.40
C ALA A 323 -10.23 -6.72 -34.31
N ASP A 324 -11.25 -6.01 -33.81
CA ASP A 324 -11.95 -4.92 -34.52
C ASP A 324 -11.44 -3.51 -34.16
N GLY A 325 -10.34 -3.39 -33.42
CA GLY A 325 -9.76 -2.10 -33.00
C GLY A 325 -10.42 -1.42 -31.78
N ASP A 326 -11.55 -1.93 -31.28
CA ASP A 326 -12.37 -1.27 -30.24
C ASP A 326 -12.25 -1.86 -28.81
N GLY A 327 -11.33 -2.82 -28.60
CA GLY A 327 -11.23 -3.63 -27.35
C GLY A 327 -10.68 -2.94 -26.09
N ALA A 328 -10.31 -1.66 -26.13
CA ALA A 328 -9.63 -0.98 -25.03
C ALA A 328 -10.59 -0.49 -23.93
N CYS A 329 -10.35 -0.88 -22.67
CA CYS A 329 -11.17 -0.41 -21.54
C CYS A 329 -10.89 1.05 -21.17
N ARG A 330 -11.72 1.99 -21.65
CA ARG A 330 -11.64 3.43 -21.33
C ARG A 330 -12.62 3.93 -20.27
N LYS A 331 -13.32 3.03 -19.56
CA LYS A 331 -14.47 3.39 -18.72
C LYS A 331 -14.15 4.42 -17.62
N CYS A 332 -13.04 4.24 -16.90
CA CYS A 332 -12.63 5.18 -15.84
C CYS A 332 -12.28 6.57 -16.36
N ILE A 333 -11.76 6.68 -17.59
CA ILE A 333 -11.45 7.96 -18.25
C ILE A 333 -12.74 8.69 -18.61
N LYS A 334 -13.71 7.96 -19.20
CA LYS A 334 -15.01 8.50 -19.63
C LYS A 334 -15.81 9.13 -18.49
N VAL A 335 -15.71 8.59 -17.27
CA VAL A 335 -16.49 9.05 -16.10
C VAL A 335 -15.76 10.07 -15.22
N CYS A 336 -14.55 10.51 -15.62
CA CYS A 336 -13.72 11.43 -14.84
C CYS A 336 -14.24 12.87 -14.97
N PRO A 337 -14.87 13.45 -13.94
CA PRO A 337 -15.52 14.76 -14.07
C PRO A 337 -14.52 15.91 -14.29
N SER A 338 -13.32 15.81 -13.72
CA SER A 338 -12.29 16.84 -13.83
C SER A 338 -11.51 16.81 -15.15
N GLY A 339 -11.71 15.77 -15.98
CA GLY A 339 -10.87 15.52 -17.16
C GLY A 339 -9.42 15.13 -16.86
N ALA A 340 -9.04 15.03 -15.57
CA ALA A 340 -7.66 14.73 -15.15
C ALA A 340 -7.13 13.42 -15.76
N LEU A 341 -7.97 12.38 -15.83
CA LEU A 341 -7.60 11.10 -16.41
C LEU A 341 -7.35 11.19 -17.92
N ALA A 342 -8.22 11.89 -18.65
CA ALA A 342 -8.03 12.11 -20.10
C ALA A 342 -6.74 12.89 -20.37
N HIS A 343 -6.42 13.88 -19.53
CA HIS A 343 -5.17 14.64 -19.63
C HIS A 343 -3.92 13.89 -19.18
N SER A 344 -4.05 12.67 -18.63
CA SER A 344 -2.94 11.92 -18.01
C SER A 344 -2.74 10.53 -18.60
N SER A 345 -3.60 10.13 -19.53
CA SER A 345 -3.52 8.83 -20.18
C SER A 345 -3.00 9.02 -21.60
N PRO A 346 -2.02 8.23 -22.05
CA PRO A 346 -1.70 8.17 -23.48
C PRO A 346 -2.88 7.55 -24.23
N ASP A 347 -2.86 7.60 -25.56
CA ASP A 347 -3.73 6.79 -26.40
C ASP A 347 -3.44 5.29 -26.22
N VAL A 348 -4.29 4.46 -26.81
CA VAL A 348 -4.25 3.00 -26.60
C VAL A 348 -2.99 2.33 -27.16
N ASP A 349 -2.30 2.98 -28.11
CA ASP A 349 -0.97 2.60 -28.59
C ASP A 349 0.18 3.17 -27.77
N GLY A 350 -0.11 3.89 -26.69
CA GLY A 350 0.89 4.52 -25.85
C GLY A 350 1.34 5.91 -26.31
N ALA A 351 0.82 6.43 -27.42
CA ALA A 351 1.19 7.77 -27.88
C ALA A 351 0.55 8.88 -27.03
N TYR A 352 1.28 9.95 -26.75
CA TYR A 352 0.71 11.15 -26.14
C TYR A 352 0.24 12.14 -27.21
N SER A 353 -0.92 12.77 -26.99
CA SER A 353 -1.40 13.85 -27.86
C SER A 353 -0.48 15.07 -27.82
N GLN A 354 -0.50 15.91 -28.86
CA GLN A 354 0.27 17.17 -28.89
C GLN A 354 -0.07 18.10 -27.72
N LYS A 355 -1.34 18.11 -27.30
CA LYS A 355 -1.79 18.87 -26.12
C LYS A 355 -1.06 18.39 -24.86
N GLN A 356 -0.89 17.08 -24.67
CA GLN A 356 -0.14 16.55 -23.54
C GLN A 356 1.36 16.85 -23.66
N LEU A 357 1.96 16.58 -24.82
CA LEU A 357 3.39 16.81 -25.08
C LEU A 357 3.81 18.28 -24.87
N SER A 358 2.92 19.24 -25.12
CA SER A 358 3.18 20.66 -24.86
C SER A 358 3.27 21.00 -23.36
N GLN A 359 2.77 20.15 -22.46
CA GLN A 359 2.81 20.32 -21.01
C GLN A 359 4.13 19.78 -20.42
N LYS A 360 5.26 20.32 -20.90
CA LYS A 360 6.63 19.84 -20.53
C LYS A 360 6.86 19.72 -19.02
N HIS A 361 6.25 20.59 -18.21
CA HIS A 361 6.35 20.59 -16.75
C HIS A 361 5.72 19.37 -16.06
N ARG A 362 4.90 18.58 -16.78
CA ARG A 362 4.28 17.34 -16.29
C ARG A 362 5.02 16.09 -16.71
N PHE A 363 6.12 16.21 -17.45
CA PHE A 363 6.94 15.06 -17.83
C PHE A 363 8.15 14.95 -16.90
N SER A 364 8.35 13.77 -16.34
CA SER A 364 9.52 13.41 -15.53
C SER A 364 10.08 12.09 -16.02
N GLY A 365 11.36 12.07 -16.38
CA GLY A 365 12.02 10.87 -16.91
C GLY A 365 11.36 10.28 -18.18
N GLY A 366 10.67 11.11 -18.98
CA GLY A 366 9.94 10.69 -20.18
C GLY A 366 8.49 10.20 -19.94
N THR A 367 8.05 10.10 -18.69
CA THR A 367 6.70 9.65 -18.33
C THR A 367 5.82 10.84 -17.93
N LEU A 368 4.54 10.84 -18.33
CA LEU A 368 3.57 11.88 -17.97
C LEU A 368 3.00 11.66 -16.57
N ASP A 369 3.17 12.65 -15.70
CA ASP A 369 2.60 12.68 -14.36
C ASP A 369 1.09 12.94 -14.39
N PHE A 370 0.36 12.40 -13.41
CA PHE A 370 -1.10 12.55 -13.33
C PHE A 370 -1.53 14.02 -13.05
N ASP A 371 -2.58 14.48 -13.73
CA ASP A 371 -3.17 15.83 -13.63
C ASP A 371 -4.00 16.00 -12.36
N ALA A 372 -3.32 15.93 -11.23
CA ALA A 372 -4.00 16.03 -9.96
C ALA A 372 -4.31 17.46 -9.53
N GLY A 373 -3.74 18.47 -10.20
CA GLY A 373 -4.21 19.85 -10.02
C GLY A 373 -5.69 19.96 -10.37
N ASN A 374 -6.12 19.32 -11.48
CA ASN A 374 -7.53 19.26 -11.85
C ASN A 374 -8.33 18.27 -11.00
N CYS A 375 -7.79 17.08 -10.70
CA CYS A 375 -8.48 16.13 -9.80
C CYS A 375 -8.72 16.71 -8.40
N GLY A 376 -7.70 17.36 -7.82
CA GLY A 376 -7.74 17.97 -6.50
C GLY A 376 -8.64 19.20 -6.43
N ARG A 377 -8.63 20.07 -7.44
CA ARG A 377 -9.56 21.22 -7.49
C ARG A 377 -11.01 20.79 -7.53
N GLU A 378 -11.36 19.85 -8.41
CA GLU A 378 -12.72 19.30 -8.50
C GLU A 378 -13.16 18.72 -7.15
N ARG A 379 -12.29 17.93 -6.51
CA ARG A 379 -12.55 17.36 -5.17
C ARG A 379 -12.70 18.44 -4.11
N GLY A 380 -11.81 19.44 -4.08
CA GLY A 380 -11.84 20.51 -3.11
C GLY A 380 -13.09 21.38 -3.21
N GLN A 381 -13.50 21.75 -4.43
CA GLN A 381 -14.73 22.53 -4.66
C GLN A 381 -15.97 21.79 -4.17
N LYS A 382 -16.05 20.48 -4.42
CA LYS A 382 -17.17 19.66 -3.95
C LYS A 382 -17.12 19.40 -2.44
N ALA A 383 -15.93 19.24 -1.87
CA ALA A 383 -15.75 19.05 -0.43
C ALA A 383 -16.15 20.29 0.40
N GLN A 384 -16.11 21.49 -0.18
CA GLN A 384 -16.65 22.71 0.44
C GLN A 384 -18.18 22.70 0.57
N LEU A 385 -18.86 21.91 -0.27
CA LEU A 385 -20.31 21.78 -0.27
C LEU A 385 -20.78 20.55 0.51
N TYR A 386 -19.97 19.48 0.50
CA TYR A 386 -20.29 18.20 1.10
C TYR A 386 -19.08 17.69 1.89
N ALA A 387 -19.17 17.69 3.23
CA ALA A 387 -18.06 17.37 4.13
C ALA A 387 -17.43 15.99 3.88
N GLU A 388 -18.21 15.04 3.36
CA GLU A 388 -17.78 13.65 3.13
C GLU A 388 -17.43 13.35 1.67
N TYR A 389 -17.25 14.36 0.82
CA TYR A 389 -16.98 14.14 -0.60
C TYR A 389 -15.57 13.57 -0.90
N VAL A 390 -15.51 12.44 -1.62
CA VAL A 390 -14.23 11.81 -2.03
C VAL A 390 -14.09 11.54 -3.54
N CYS A 391 -15.06 11.95 -4.38
CA CYS A 391 -15.18 11.63 -5.81
C CYS A 391 -15.11 10.12 -6.10
N ALA A 392 -13.93 9.50 -6.22
CA ALA A 392 -13.76 8.06 -6.47
C ALA A 392 -14.55 7.41 -7.65
N ARG A 393 -15.11 8.20 -8.57
CA ARG A 393 -15.88 7.68 -9.71
C ARG A 393 -15.07 6.74 -10.61
N CYS A 394 -13.81 7.09 -10.84
CA CYS A 394 -12.89 6.26 -11.61
C CYS A 394 -12.55 4.93 -10.92
N GLU A 395 -12.52 4.90 -9.58
CA GLU A 395 -12.30 3.72 -8.77
C GLU A 395 -13.50 2.78 -8.87
N ALA A 396 -14.70 3.31 -8.58
CA ALA A 396 -15.95 2.55 -8.58
C ALA A 396 -16.24 1.92 -9.95
N ILE A 397 -16.14 2.69 -11.03
CA ILE A 397 -16.36 2.18 -12.39
C ILE A 397 -15.28 1.17 -12.80
N CYS A 398 -14.03 1.35 -12.37
CA CYS A 398 -12.98 0.38 -12.63
C CYS A 398 -13.24 -0.96 -11.92
N ALA A 399 -13.64 -0.92 -10.65
CA ALA A 399 -13.94 -2.09 -9.84
C ALA A 399 -15.16 -2.87 -10.38
N ALA A 400 -16.28 -2.16 -10.59
CA ALA A 400 -17.59 -2.75 -10.90
C ALA A 400 -17.79 -3.05 -12.39
N ARG A 401 -17.28 -2.18 -13.28
CA ARG A 401 -17.58 -2.24 -14.73
C ARG A 401 -16.34 -2.43 -15.59
N GLY A 402 -15.14 -2.39 -15.03
CA GLY A 402 -13.91 -2.52 -15.81
C GLY A 402 -13.84 -3.86 -16.53
N ILE A 403 -13.35 -3.85 -17.76
CA ILE A 403 -13.13 -5.09 -18.52
C ILE A 403 -11.99 -5.87 -17.84
N ARG A 404 -12.15 -7.19 -17.76
CA ARG A 404 -11.22 -8.13 -17.13
C ARG A 404 -10.63 -9.02 -18.21
N LYS A 405 -9.38 -9.43 -18.02
CA LYS A 405 -8.72 -10.43 -18.87
C LYS A 405 -9.34 -11.82 -18.68
N SER A 406 -9.01 -12.77 -19.56
CA SER A 406 -9.49 -14.14 -19.42
C SER A 406 -8.93 -14.82 -18.15
N PRO A 407 -9.58 -15.88 -17.64
CA PRO A 407 -9.05 -16.64 -16.51
C PRO A 407 -7.61 -17.14 -16.72
N GLU A 408 -7.26 -17.57 -17.93
CA GLU A 408 -5.93 -18.08 -18.30
C GLU A 408 -4.88 -16.97 -18.24
N GLU A 409 -5.19 -15.79 -18.77
CA GLU A 409 -4.31 -14.64 -18.71
C GLU A 409 -4.07 -14.21 -17.25
N ILE A 410 -5.11 -14.21 -16.42
CA ILE A 410 -5.01 -13.85 -15.00
C ILE A 410 -4.22 -14.88 -14.21
N ALA A 411 -4.37 -16.18 -14.49
CA ALA A 411 -3.56 -17.22 -13.90
C ALA A 411 -2.07 -17.03 -14.22
N ARG A 412 -1.75 -16.71 -15.49
CA ARG A 412 -0.38 -16.41 -15.93
C ARG A 412 0.22 -15.20 -15.23
N ILE A 413 -0.53 -14.09 -15.12
CA ILE A 413 -0.06 -12.86 -14.47
C ILE A 413 0.23 -13.08 -12.97
N ASN A 414 -0.56 -13.94 -12.32
CA ASN A 414 -0.45 -14.23 -10.90
C ASN A 414 0.49 -15.38 -10.55
N ALA A 415 1.05 -16.07 -11.55
CA ALA A 415 2.00 -17.14 -11.32
C ALA A 415 3.24 -16.59 -10.60
N PRO A 416 3.84 -17.35 -9.65
CA PRO A 416 5.13 -17.00 -9.08
C PRO A 416 6.16 -16.81 -10.21
N ALA A 417 6.86 -15.69 -10.18
CA ALA A 417 7.90 -15.35 -11.17
C ALA A 417 9.22 -16.06 -10.88
#